data_AF-A0A9P1DRB7-F1
#
_entry.id   AF-A0A9P1DRB7-F1
#
_cell.length_a   1.000
_cell.length_b   1.000
_cell.length_c   1.000
_cell.angle_alpha   90.00
_cell.angle_beta   90.00
_cell.angle_gamma   90.00
#
_symmetry.space_group_name_H-M   'P 1'
#
loop_
_entity.id
_entity.type
_entity.pdbx_description
1 polymer ?
#
loop_
_entity_poly.entity_id
_entity_poly.type
_entity_poly.pdbx_seq_one_letter_code
_entity_poly.pdbx_strand_id
1 'polypeptide(L)'
;MLEKAGGPQAMTKNGAKFLMAVAVSKVFEAETLEAPKAPNAPEAPEAVEALVNATLLPRVPVEDDTGGNAGALLAECAELRRAREGVEELNSQLQAKVEKLDRDSSDTSERLQRALREVSRLEKQLQEVATAAGSAGDAQQLQAELATLRVEKTDMWRDIAGLRAENNDLKDDLGDAKKALRQAEETSRNALERAEVAEEKVKSSGQDEVKQLREELKEREAKEMQLESDVAKLQHQHEESETLCASLQRTEDSAKEALEQRSEELARVNAEKLRLREEGEECRQELQKAQLQQRQLGEDLAMLLQELQEKAESLRGSEQRCQESELRSVNLTRELQMSQEESQQLQEERGKLMADVQVAERKNQQLGEENQKLQVQLKSSAEECAQCEMKVSSLAEQLQETRIEMVEESRKSEEQRLTLQQQMQQLSQDLRAVERQNELQDESLQKVQGELVAERSSTQ
;
A
#
# COMPACT_ATOMS: atom_id res chain seq x y z
N MET A 1 -15.90 45.09 4.09
CA MET A 1 -14.96 44.93 5.22
C MET A 1 -13.64 44.45 4.64
N LEU A 2 -12.64 45.32 4.76
CA LEU A 2 -11.26 45.21 4.28
C LEU A 2 -10.36 44.63 5.38
N GLU A 3 -9.12 44.27 5.01
CA GLU A 3 -7.93 44.02 5.86
C GLU A 3 -7.84 42.67 6.59
N LYS A 4 -6.72 41.91 6.63
CA LYS A 4 -5.25 42.11 6.46
C LYS A 4 -4.66 40.76 5.95
N ALA A 5 -3.74 40.65 4.98
CA ALA A 5 -2.37 41.19 4.83
C ALA A 5 -1.35 40.71 5.88
N GLY A 6 -0.36 39.93 5.46
CA GLY A 6 0.84 39.60 6.26
C GLY A 6 1.69 38.43 5.77
N GLY A 7 2.33 38.53 4.60
CA GLY A 7 3.71 38.01 4.43
C GLY A 7 4.70 39.18 4.60
N PRO A 8 6.00 39.09 4.23
CA PRO A 8 6.85 37.95 3.83
C PRO A 8 8.28 38.05 4.46
N GLN A 9 9.29 37.40 3.83
CA GLN A 9 10.76 37.53 4.00
C GLN A 9 11.41 36.70 5.11
N ALA A 10 12.66 36.24 5.03
CA ALA A 10 13.66 36.03 3.97
C ALA A 10 14.93 35.52 4.69
N MET A 11 15.82 34.85 3.96
CA MET A 11 17.30 34.80 4.09
C MET A 11 17.80 33.36 3.88
N THR A 12 18.29 33.02 2.68
CA THR A 12 19.66 33.26 2.16
C THR A 12 20.77 32.58 2.93
N LYS A 13 21.50 31.68 2.25
CA LYS A 13 22.97 31.68 2.04
C LYS A 13 23.34 30.34 1.40
N ASN A 14 23.83 30.34 0.15
CA ASN A 14 25.26 30.29 -0.22
C ASN A 14 25.97 29.10 0.47
N GLY A 15 26.61 28.15 -0.21
CA GLY A 15 27.00 28.02 -1.60
C GLY A 15 28.20 27.07 -1.70
N ALA A 16 28.52 26.70 -2.94
CA ALA A 16 29.87 26.34 -3.40
C ALA A 16 30.49 24.98 -2.99
N LYS A 17 31.08 24.34 -4.02
CA LYS A 17 32.11 23.27 -4.02
C LYS A 17 31.52 21.85 -3.86
N PHE A 18 31.50 21.01 -4.89
CA PHE A 18 32.69 20.30 -5.36
C PHE A 18 32.62 19.97 -6.87
N LEU A 19 33.25 20.83 -7.68
CA LEU A 19 33.98 20.41 -8.87
C LEU A 19 35.46 20.64 -8.52
N MET A 20 36.24 19.58 -8.41
CA MET A 20 37.69 19.63 -8.42
C MET A 20 38.21 18.67 -9.47
N ALA A 21 38.47 19.21 -10.65
CA ALA A 21 39.59 18.82 -11.49
C ALA A 21 40.75 19.77 -11.13
N VAL A 22 41.94 19.23 -10.84
CA VAL A 22 43.33 19.76 -10.95
C VAL A 22 44.19 18.69 -10.25
N ALA A 23 44.86 17.79 -10.98
CA ALA A 23 46.19 17.94 -11.59
C ALA A 23 47.36 18.03 -10.59
N VAL A 24 48.49 17.45 -11.01
CA VAL A 24 49.85 17.44 -10.44
C VAL A 24 50.25 16.17 -9.69
N SER A 25 50.94 15.27 -10.40
CA SER A 25 52.38 15.04 -10.16
C SER A 25 53.04 14.35 -11.35
N LYS A 26 53.69 15.15 -12.20
CA LYS A 26 54.89 14.75 -12.94
C LYS A 26 56.04 14.68 -11.93
N VAL A 27 56.84 13.61 -11.91
CA VAL A 27 58.33 13.59 -11.88
C VAL A 27 58.77 12.14 -12.12
N PHE A 28 59.33 11.83 -13.29
CA PHE A 28 60.69 11.28 -13.45
C PHE A 28 60.96 11.02 -14.96
N GLU A 29 61.74 11.93 -15.54
CA GLU A 29 62.53 11.70 -16.76
C GLU A 29 63.92 11.17 -16.37
N ALA A 30 64.65 10.73 -17.40
CA ALA A 30 66.00 10.13 -17.45
C ALA A 30 65.96 8.58 -17.34
N GLU A 31 66.53 7.81 -18.26
CA GLU A 31 67.77 8.07 -18.99
C GLU A 31 67.83 7.21 -20.26
N THR A 32 68.13 7.85 -21.38
CA THR A 32 68.54 7.25 -22.65
C THR A 32 69.99 6.76 -22.55
N LEU A 33 70.26 5.53 -22.97
CA LEU A 33 71.61 5.10 -23.35
C LEU A 33 71.54 4.23 -24.62
N GLU A 34 72.19 4.74 -25.66
CA GLU A 34 72.35 4.13 -26.98
C GLU A 34 73.30 2.91 -26.95
N ALA A 35 72.92 1.87 -27.71
CA ALA A 35 73.66 0.96 -28.59
C ALA A 35 75.05 0.37 -28.20
N PRO A 36 75.34 -0.89 -28.60
CA PRO A 36 75.88 -1.06 -29.97
C PRO A 36 75.24 -2.20 -30.77
N LYS A 37 75.15 -1.94 -32.08
CA LYS A 37 74.86 -2.87 -33.18
C LYS A 37 76.08 -3.74 -33.50
N ALA A 38 75.86 -5.04 -33.75
CA ALA A 38 76.42 -5.91 -34.83
C ALA A 38 76.44 -7.40 -34.41
N PRO A 39 76.63 -8.38 -35.31
CA PRO A 39 75.95 -8.58 -36.60
C PRO A 39 75.45 -10.05 -36.80
N ASN A 40 74.47 -10.24 -37.68
CA ASN A 40 74.13 -11.46 -38.42
C ASN A 40 74.14 -12.82 -37.67
N ALA A 41 72.96 -13.24 -37.20
CA ALA A 41 72.63 -14.64 -36.95
C ALA A 41 71.35 -15.00 -37.74
N PRO A 42 71.26 -16.21 -38.31
CA PRO A 42 70.24 -16.56 -39.28
C PRO A 42 68.87 -16.78 -38.62
N GLU A 43 67.84 -16.35 -39.34
CA GLU A 43 66.41 -16.46 -39.02
C GLU A 43 66.03 -17.87 -38.54
N ALA A 44 65.51 -17.95 -37.32
CA ALA A 44 64.77 -19.08 -36.76
C ALA A 44 63.33 -18.61 -36.45
N PRO A 45 62.33 -19.51 -36.42
CA PRO A 45 61.03 -19.27 -37.04
C PRO A 45 60.07 -18.44 -36.17
N GLU A 46 59.41 -17.46 -36.81
CA GLU A 46 58.36 -16.53 -36.33
C GLU A 46 57.15 -17.16 -35.59
N ALA A 47 57.11 -18.49 -35.39
CA ALA A 47 55.95 -19.19 -34.84
C ALA A 47 55.80 -19.09 -33.31
N VAL A 48 56.89 -18.87 -32.56
CA VAL A 48 56.84 -18.85 -31.08
C VAL A 48 56.56 -17.46 -30.52
N GLU A 49 57.06 -16.41 -31.18
CA GLU A 49 56.87 -15.02 -30.76
C GLU A 49 55.47 -14.48 -31.10
N ALA A 50 54.81 -15.04 -32.12
CA ALA A 50 53.42 -14.76 -32.45
C ALA A 50 52.43 -15.31 -31.41
N LEU A 51 52.77 -16.41 -30.71
CA LEU A 51 51.89 -17.00 -29.69
C LEU A 51 51.93 -16.22 -28.37
N VAL A 52 53.09 -15.64 -28.02
CA VAL A 52 53.27 -14.83 -26.79
C VAL A 52 52.70 -13.41 -26.95
N ASN A 53 52.76 -12.83 -28.17
CA ASN A 53 52.18 -11.51 -28.43
C ASN A 53 50.65 -11.53 -28.69
N ALA A 54 50.05 -12.70 -28.95
CA ALA A 54 48.59 -12.86 -29.07
C ALA A 54 47.86 -12.97 -27.71
N THR A 55 48.59 -13.09 -26.59
CA THR A 55 48.02 -13.20 -25.23
C THR A 55 47.95 -11.87 -24.46
N LEU A 56 48.23 -10.74 -25.11
CA LEU A 56 47.91 -9.41 -24.58
C LEU A 56 46.40 -9.16 -24.72
N LEU A 57 45.64 -9.75 -23.80
CA LEU A 57 44.19 -9.56 -23.70
C LEU A 57 43.85 -8.06 -23.62
N PRO A 58 42.87 -7.59 -24.41
CA PRO A 58 42.35 -6.23 -24.27
C PRO A 58 41.72 -6.07 -22.89
N ARG A 59 42.08 -5.00 -22.17
CA ARG A 59 41.37 -4.54 -20.98
C ARG A 59 39.89 -4.34 -21.34
N VAL A 60 39.05 -5.31 -20.98
CA VAL A 60 37.60 -5.18 -21.15
C VAL A 60 37.09 -4.21 -20.08
N PRO A 61 36.42 -3.11 -20.46
CA PRO A 61 35.77 -2.22 -19.50
C PRO A 61 34.68 -2.99 -18.76
N VAL A 62 34.67 -2.86 -17.44
CA VAL A 62 33.65 -3.44 -16.55
C VAL A 62 32.37 -2.62 -16.75
N GLU A 63 31.46 -3.10 -17.60
CA GLU A 63 30.07 -2.63 -17.64
C GLU A 63 29.20 -3.64 -16.88
N ASP A 64 28.41 -3.12 -15.94
CA ASP A 64 27.65 -3.81 -14.90
C ASP A 64 26.42 -4.57 -15.43
N ASP A 65 26.59 -5.53 -16.35
CA ASP A 65 25.55 -6.47 -16.75
C ASP A 65 25.77 -7.84 -16.08
N THR A 66 25.16 -8.01 -14.91
CA THR A 66 25.31 -9.18 -14.00
C THR A 66 24.82 -10.52 -14.57
N GLY A 67 24.27 -10.56 -15.79
CA GLY A 67 23.83 -11.78 -16.46
C GLY A 67 24.79 -12.36 -17.51
N GLY A 68 25.73 -11.58 -18.05
CA GLY A 68 26.59 -11.99 -19.16
C GLY A 68 27.94 -12.60 -18.76
N ASN A 69 28.38 -12.35 -17.52
CA ASN A 69 29.77 -12.58 -17.13
C ASN A 69 30.12 -14.05 -16.84
N ALA A 70 29.12 -14.86 -16.43
CA ALA A 70 29.32 -16.29 -16.20
C ALA A 70 29.61 -17.05 -17.52
N GLY A 71 29.03 -16.62 -18.64
CA GLY A 71 29.29 -17.20 -19.96
C GLY A 71 30.71 -16.94 -20.45
N ALA A 72 31.22 -15.72 -20.22
CA ALA A 72 32.59 -15.34 -20.59
C ALA A 72 33.63 -16.14 -19.79
N LEU A 73 33.43 -16.30 -18.48
CA LEU A 73 34.33 -17.10 -17.63
C LEU A 73 34.32 -18.59 -17.99
N LEU A 74 33.16 -19.15 -18.38
CA LEU A 74 33.06 -20.54 -18.85
C LEU A 74 33.75 -20.74 -20.20
N ALA A 75 33.68 -19.75 -21.10
CA ALA A 75 34.39 -19.77 -22.38
C ALA A 75 35.91 -19.72 -22.17
N GLU A 76 36.39 -18.84 -21.29
CA GLU A 76 37.82 -18.74 -20.94
C GLU A 76 38.33 -20.04 -20.29
N CYS A 77 37.57 -20.65 -19.38
CA CYS A 77 37.87 -21.97 -18.83
C CYS A 77 37.98 -23.06 -19.91
N ALA A 78 37.12 -23.02 -20.93
CA ALA A 78 37.15 -23.99 -22.02
C ALA A 78 38.38 -23.80 -22.92
N GLU A 79 38.80 -22.55 -23.16
CA GLU A 79 40.02 -22.25 -23.91
C GLU A 79 41.28 -22.68 -23.16
N LEU A 80 41.36 -22.42 -21.85
CA LEU A 80 42.46 -22.89 -21.01
C LEU A 80 42.58 -24.42 -20.99
N ARG A 81 41.46 -25.15 -21.00
CA ARG A 81 41.49 -26.62 -21.12
C ARG A 81 42.05 -27.09 -22.47
N ARG A 82 41.62 -26.50 -23.58
CA ARG A 82 42.16 -26.83 -24.91
C ARG A 82 43.65 -26.50 -25.00
N ALA A 83 44.08 -25.38 -24.43
CA ALA A 83 45.49 -25.00 -24.38
C ALA A 83 46.31 -26.02 -23.58
N ARG A 84 45.80 -26.47 -22.43
CA ARG A 84 46.42 -27.53 -21.63
C ARG A 84 46.54 -28.85 -22.39
N GLU A 85 45.47 -29.30 -23.04
CA GLU A 85 45.47 -30.52 -23.85
C GLU A 85 46.51 -30.44 -24.98
N GLY A 86 46.63 -29.29 -25.64
CA GLY A 86 47.66 -29.05 -26.66
C GLY A 86 49.09 -29.12 -26.12
N VAL A 87 49.34 -28.61 -24.90
CA VAL A 87 50.65 -28.72 -24.24
C VAL A 87 50.96 -30.18 -23.86
N GLU A 88 49.98 -30.93 -23.36
CA GLU A 88 50.15 -32.35 -23.02
C GLU A 88 50.47 -33.21 -24.27
N GLU A 89 49.86 -32.89 -25.41
CA GLU A 89 50.14 -33.56 -26.69
C GLU A 89 51.54 -33.20 -27.23
N LEU A 90 51.93 -31.92 -27.21
CA LEU A 90 53.29 -31.49 -27.59
C LEU A 90 54.36 -32.16 -26.72
N ASN A 91 54.11 -32.29 -25.41
CA ASN A 91 55.03 -32.97 -24.50
C ASN A 91 55.17 -34.46 -24.85
N SER A 92 54.06 -35.13 -25.20
CA SER A 92 54.06 -36.53 -25.65
C SER A 92 54.86 -36.71 -26.95
N GLN A 93 54.73 -35.78 -27.89
CA GLN A 93 55.49 -35.79 -29.16
C GLN A 93 56.99 -35.54 -28.94
N LEU A 94 57.36 -34.61 -28.06
CA LEU A 94 58.75 -34.35 -27.71
C LEU A 94 59.39 -35.57 -27.03
N GLN A 95 58.67 -36.22 -26.10
CA GLN A 95 59.16 -37.43 -25.44
C GLN A 95 59.40 -38.57 -26.45
N ALA A 96 58.49 -38.79 -27.40
CA ALA A 96 58.68 -39.78 -28.46
C ALA A 96 59.87 -39.45 -29.37
N LYS A 97 60.13 -38.17 -29.67
CA LYS A 97 61.31 -37.74 -30.44
C LYS A 97 62.61 -38.00 -29.68
N VAL A 98 62.66 -37.70 -28.38
CA VAL A 98 63.84 -37.97 -27.53
C VAL A 98 64.14 -39.48 -27.52
N GLU A 99 63.14 -40.33 -27.30
CA GLU A 99 63.35 -41.78 -27.33
C GLU A 99 63.84 -42.29 -28.69
N LYS A 100 63.39 -41.70 -29.80
CA LYS A 100 63.88 -42.05 -31.13
C LYS A 100 65.34 -41.65 -31.30
N LEU A 101 65.72 -40.43 -30.90
CA LEU A 101 67.11 -39.97 -30.97
C LEU A 101 68.04 -40.82 -30.09
N ASP A 102 67.58 -41.27 -28.92
CA ASP A 102 68.36 -42.17 -28.07
C ASP A 102 68.60 -43.53 -28.74
N ARG A 103 67.58 -44.09 -29.41
CA ARG A 103 67.74 -45.33 -30.20
C ARG A 103 68.71 -45.13 -31.37
N ASP A 104 68.55 -44.05 -32.14
CA ASP A 104 69.44 -43.74 -33.28
C ASP A 104 70.89 -43.50 -32.82
N SER A 105 71.08 -42.85 -31.66
CA SER A 105 72.40 -42.67 -31.02
C SER A 105 73.02 -44.00 -30.58
N SER A 106 72.22 -44.91 -30.01
CA SER A 106 72.68 -46.26 -29.66
C SER A 106 73.12 -47.04 -30.90
N ASP A 107 72.31 -47.03 -31.96
CA ASP A 107 72.61 -47.73 -33.21
C ASP A 107 73.88 -47.21 -33.90
N THR A 108 74.06 -45.89 -33.93
CA THR A 108 75.27 -45.26 -34.48
C THR A 108 76.51 -45.57 -33.65
N SER A 109 76.41 -45.57 -32.32
CA SER A 109 77.47 -46.02 -31.41
C SER A 109 77.86 -47.47 -31.65
N GLU A 110 76.89 -48.38 -31.83
CA GLU A 110 77.17 -49.77 -32.17
C GLU A 110 77.84 -49.94 -33.53
N ARG A 111 77.38 -49.21 -34.56
CA ARG A 111 78.00 -49.20 -35.89
C ARG A 111 79.44 -48.72 -35.81
N LEU A 112 79.71 -47.64 -35.07
CA LEU A 112 81.06 -47.14 -34.83
C LEU A 112 81.94 -48.19 -34.14
N GLN A 113 81.42 -48.87 -33.10
CA GLN A 113 82.17 -49.95 -32.45
C GLN A 113 82.48 -51.12 -33.39
N ARG A 114 81.53 -51.51 -34.26
CA ARG A 114 81.76 -52.56 -35.28
C ARG A 114 82.85 -52.12 -36.27
N ALA A 115 82.77 -50.90 -36.80
CA ALA A 115 83.77 -50.34 -37.70
C ALA A 115 85.17 -50.28 -37.04
N LEU A 116 85.27 -49.86 -35.77
CA LEU A 116 86.54 -49.84 -35.03
C LEU A 116 87.14 -51.25 -34.87
N ARG A 117 86.31 -52.28 -34.63
CA ARG A 117 86.76 -53.69 -34.57
C ARG A 117 87.23 -54.17 -35.94
N GLU A 118 86.55 -53.79 -37.01
CA GLU A 118 86.90 -54.15 -38.39
C GLU A 118 88.21 -53.48 -38.85
N VAL A 119 88.38 -52.18 -38.59
CA VAL A 119 89.67 -51.46 -38.75
C VAL A 119 90.79 -52.20 -38.03
N SER A 120 90.58 -52.56 -36.75
CA SER A 120 91.58 -53.30 -35.98
C SER A 120 91.91 -54.68 -36.57
N ARG A 121 90.95 -55.32 -37.24
CA ARG A 121 91.15 -56.59 -37.95
C ARG A 121 91.97 -56.38 -39.23
N LEU A 122 91.59 -55.40 -40.04
CA LEU A 122 92.27 -55.08 -41.30
C LEU A 122 93.70 -54.59 -41.07
N GLU A 123 93.95 -53.79 -40.03
CA GLU A 123 95.30 -53.37 -39.62
C GLU A 123 96.19 -54.59 -39.32
N LYS A 124 95.66 -55.60 -38.62
CA LYS A 124 96.38 -56.86 -38.39
C LYS A 124 96.65 -57.63 -39.68
N GLN A 125 95.65 -57.76 -40.56
CA GLN A 125 95.81 -58.42 -41.85
C GLN A 125 96.84 -57.71 -42.73
N LEU A 126 96.85 -56.37 -42.75
CA LEU A 126 97.84 -55.58 -43.49
C LEU A 126 99.24 -55.74 -42.89
N GLN A 127 99.37 -55.83 -41.57
CA GLN A 127 100.64 -56.14 -40.90
C GLN A 127 101.16 -57.53 -41.30
N GLU A 128 100.29 -58.54 -41.36
CA GLU A 128 100.60 -59.91 -41.78
C GLU A 128 101.02 -59.97 -43.27
N VAL A 129 100.28 -59.31 -44.16
CA VAL A 129 100.59 -59.21 -45.60
C VAL A 129 101.90 -58.43 -45.83
N ALA A 130 102.15 -57.35 -45.08
CA ALA A 130 103.40 -56.61 -45.16
C ALA A 130 104.63 -57.48 -44.76
N THR A 131 104.44 -58.49 -43.92
CA THR A 131 105.49 -59.48 -43.59
C THR A 131 105.57 -60.65 -44.58
N ALA A 132 104.53 -60.88 -45.39
CA ALA A 132 104.50 -61.90 -46.43
C ALA A 132 104.99 -61.31 -47.77
N ALA A 133 106.26 -61.52 -48.10
CA ALA A 133 106.85 -61.06 -49.36
C ALA A 133 106.18 -61.75 -50.58
N GLY A 134 105.11 -61.16 -51.14
CA GLY A 134 104.46 -61.74 -52.32
C GLY A 134 103.27 -61.02 -52.98
N SER A 135 102.46 -60.17 -52.32
CA SER A 135 101.28 -59.57 -52.99
C SER A 135 101.10 -58.06 -52.73
N ALA A 136 101.65 -57.24 -53.62
CA ALA A 136 101.49 -55.78 -53.58
C ALA A 136 100.02 -55.31 -53.79
N GLY A 137 99.18 -56.13 -54.42
CA GLY A 137 97.77 -55.82 -54.69
C GLY A 137 96.91 -55.79 -53.42
N ASP A 138 97.07 -56.76 -52.54
CA ASP A 138 96.26 -56.88 -51.31
C ASP A 138 96.60 -55.76 -50.33
N ALA A 139 97.87 -55.37 -50.25
CA ALA A 139 98.32 -54.24 -49.44
C ALA A 139 97.70 -52.91 -49.91
N GLN A 140 97.60 -52.68 -51.23
CA GLN A 140 96.95 -51.49 -51.78
C GLN A 140 95.45 -51.48 -51.52
N GLN A 141 94.77 -52.63 -51.64
CA GLN A 141 93.34 -52.73 -51.35
C GLN A 141 93.04 -52.46 -49.88
N LEU A 142 93.78 -53.08 -48.96
CA LEU A 142 93.63 -52.86 -47.52
C LEU A 142 93.95 -51.41 -47.13
N GLN A 143 94.91 -50.76 -47.81
CA GLN A 143 95.21 -49.35 -47.60
C GLN A 143 94.09 -48.43 -48.09
N ALA A 144 93.41 -48.78 -49.18
CA ALA A 144 92.23 -48.06 -49.67
C ALA A 144 91.03 -48.23 -48.71
N GLU A 145 90.77 -49.44 -48.23
CA GLU A 145 89.72 -49.71 -47.24
C GLU A 145 89.96 -48.96 -45.92
N LEU A 146 91.22 -48.91 -45.44
CA LEU A 146 91.58 -48.09 -44.28
C LEU A 146 91.36 -46.60 -44.50
N ALA A 147 91.61 -46.09 -45.72
CA ALA A 147 91.34 -44.70 -46.05
C ALA A 147 89.83 -44.40 -45.99
N THR A 148 88.99 -45.29 -46.56
CA THR A 148 87.53 -45.17 -46.50
C THR A 148 87.02 -45.22 -45.05
N LEU A 149 87.48 -46.19 -44.25
CA LEU A 149 87.08 -46.32 -42.84
C LEU A 149 87.50 -45.12 -41.98
N ARG A 150 88.62 -44.45 -42.32
CA ARG A 150 89.03 -43.20 -41.67
C ARG A 150 88.07 -42.06 -41.98
N VAL A 151 87.61 -41.95 -43.23
CA VAL A 151 86.61 -40.96 -43.64
C VAL A 151 85.28 -41.22 -42.94
N GLU A 152 84.77 -42.46 -42.97
CA GLU A 152 83.54 -42.85 -42.29
C GLU A 152 83.62 -42.60 -40.78
N LYS A 153 84.77 -42.89 -40.15
CA LYS A 153 85.01 -42.55 -38.75
C LYS A 153 84.89 -41.06 -38.51
N THR A 154 85.51 -40.21 -39.35
CA THR A 154 85.41 -38.75 -39.18
C THR A 154 84.00 -38.22 -39.38
N ASP A 155 83.24 -38.79 -40.31
CA ASP A 155 81.84 -38.41 -40.53
C ASP A 155 80.96 -38.83 -39.35
N MET A 156 81.12 -40.05 -38.82
CA MET A 156 80.43 -40.48 -37.59
C MET A 156 80.75 -39.58 -36.38
N TRP A 157 81.99 -39.10 -36.24
CA TRP A 157 82.34 -38.15 -35.18
C TRP A 157 81.65 -36.79 -35.39
N ARG A 158 81.50 -36.34 -36.64
CA ARG A 158 80.75 -35.11 -36.95
C ARG A 158 79.28 -35.27 -36.61
N ASP A 159 78.67 -36.40 -36.95
CA ASP A 159 77.27 -36.70 -36.64
C ASP A 159 77.03 -36.77 -35.12
N ILE A 160 77.93 -37.42 -34.36
CA ILE A 160 77.85 -37.47 -32.89
C ILE A 160 77.96 -36.06 -32.29
N ALA A 161 78.84 -35.21 -32.84
CA ALA A 161 78.95 -33.82 -32.38
C ALA A 161 77.67 -33.02 -32.68
N GLY A 162 77.05 -33.23 -33.86
CA GLY A 162 75.76 -32.63 -34.23
C GLY A 162 74.64 -33.05 -33.28
N LEU A 163 74.47 -34.36 -33.06
CA LEU A 163 73.46 -34.89 -32.13
C LEU A 163 73.64 -34.40 -30.70
N ARG A 164 74.89 -34.18 -30.25
CA ARG A 164 75.17 -33.60 -28.92
C ARG A 164 74.75 -32.14 -28.84
N ALA A 165 74.96 -31.36 -29.90
CA ALA A 165 74.49 -29.98 -29.97
C ALA A 165 72.96 -29.93 -29.93
N GLU A 166 72.29 -30.70 -30.78
CA GLU A 166 70.82 -30.82 -30.78
C GLU A 166 70.26 -31.26 -29.42
N ASN A 167 70.93 -32.19 -28.72
CA ASN A 167 70.51 -32.62 -27.39
C ASN A 167 70.62 -31.51 -26.33
N ASN A 168 71.61 -30.62 -26.45
CA ASN A 168 71.74 -29.48 -25.56
C ASN A 168 70.66 -28.43 -25.85
N ASP A 169 70.41 -28.14 -27.13
CA ASP A 169 69.33 -27.21 -27.54
C ASP A 169 67.97 -27.71 -27.03
N LEU A 170 67.67 -29.00 -27.18
CA LEU A 170 66.44 -29.60 -26.65
C LEU A 170 66.34 -29.56 -25.11
N LYS A 171 67.47 -29.59 -24.40
CA LYS A 171 67.48 -29.46 -22.93
C LYS A 171 67.18 -28.02 -22.50
N ASP A 172 67.70 -27.05 -23.24
CA ASP A 172 67.43 -25.63 -22.98
C ASP A 172 65.95 -25.32 -23.29
N ASP A 173 65.43 -25.79 -24.42
CA ASP A 173 64.01 -25.70 -24.78
C ASP A 173 63.09 -26.33 -23.72
N LEU A 174 63.45 -27.52 -23.22
CA LEU A 174 62.73 -28.18 -22.13
C LEU A 174 62.78 -27.37 -20.83
N GLY A 175 63.91 -26.71 -20.57
CA GLY A 175 64.09 -25.81 -19.43
C GLY A 175 63.15 -24.62 -19.49
N ASP A 176 63.04 -23.99 -20.65
CA ASP A 176 62.18 -22.83 -20.86
C ASP A 176 60.69 -23.21 -20.89
N ALA A 177 60.33 -24.35 -21.48
CA ALA A 177 58.97 -24.90 -21.40
C ALA A 177 58.54 -25.15 -19.93
N LYS A 178 59.43 -25.67 -19.09
CA LYS A 178 59.16 -25.85 -17.65
C LYS A 178 58.97 -24.53 -16.91
N LYS A 179 59.72 -23.48 -17.26
CA LYS A 179 59.54 -22.14 -16.67
C LYS A 179 58.20 -21.55 -17.09
N ALA A 180 57.85 -21.65 -18.37
CA ALA A 180 56.58 -21.18 -18.91
C ALA A 180 55.38 -21.90 -18.25
N LEU A 181 55.47 -23.23 -18.06
CA LEU A 181 54.44 -23.99 -17.37
C LEU A 181 54.22 -23.51 -15.93
N ARG A 182 55.30 -23.30 -15.16
CA ARG A 182 55.19 -22.77 -13.78
C ARG A 182 54.56 -21.38 -13.74
N GLN A 183 54.92 -20.51 -14.68
CA GLN A 183 54.32 -19.18 -14.79
C GLN A 183 52.82 -19.26 -15.11
N ALA A 184 52.42 -20.17 -16.01
CA ALA A 184 51.02 -20.40 -16.35
C ALA A 184 50.21 -20.97 -15.17
N GLU A 185 50.79 -21.88 -14.39
CA GLU A 185 50.17 -22.41 -13.18
C GLU A 185 49.98 -21.32 -12.12
N GLU A 186 50.97 -20.45 -11.94
CA GLU A 186 50.90 -19.33 -10.99
C GLU A 186 49.88 -18.26 -11.43
N THR A 187 49.82 -17.92 -12.72
CA THR A 187 48.78 -17.01 -13.23
C THR A 187 47.39 -17.61 -13.10
N SER A 188 47.23 -18.91 -13.37
CA SER A 188 45.96 -19.62 -13.19
C SER A 188 45.51 -19.61 -11.72
N ARG A 189 46.42 -19.87 -10.78
CA ARG A 189 46.12 -19.83 -9.33
C ARG A 189 45.67 -18.44 -8.88
N ASN A 190 46.40 -17.41 -9.29
CA ASN A 190 46.06 -16.01 -8.98
C ASN A 190 44.71 -15.58 -9.60
N ALA A 191 44.37 -16.07 -10.80
CA ALA A 191 43.07 -15.81 -11.41
C ALA A 191 41.93 -16.47 -10.63
N LEU A 192 42.16 -17.69 -10.14
CA LEU A 192 41.18 -18.44 -9.35
C LEU A 192 40.91 -17.77 -8.00
N GLU A 193 41.96 -17.35 -7.28
CA GLU A 193 41.80 -16.59 -6.02
C GLU A 193 41.03 -15.27 -6.23
N ARG A 194 41.28 -14.56 -7.34
CA ARG A 194 40.52 -13.35 -7.69
C ARG A 194 39.05 -13.65 -7.98
N ALA A 195 38.76 -14.78 -8.64
CA ALA A 195 37.41 -15.20 -8.92
C ALA A 195 36.64 -15.56 -7.63
N GLU A 196 37.28 -16.28 -6.69
CA GLU A 196 36.68 -16.61 -5.39
C GLU A 196 36.35 -15.35 -4.57
N VAL A 197 37.26 -14.38 -4.50
CA VAL A 197 37.02 -13.10 -3.81
C VAL A 197 35.88 -12.31 -4.47
N ALA A 198 35.80 -12.32 -5.81
CA ALA A 198 34.70 -11.67 -6.52
C ALA A 198 33.36 -12.35 -6.23
N GLU A 199 33.31 -13.68 -6.19
CA GLU A 199 32.11 -14.45 -5.86
C GLU A 199 31.63 -14.18 -4.43
N GLU A 200 32.55 -14.11 -3.46
CA GLU A 200 32.22 -13.80 -2.07
C GLU A 200 31.70 -12.36 -1.89
N LYS A 201 32.27 -11.41 -2.65
CA LYS A 201 31.79 -10.02 -2.68
C LYS A 201 30.38 -9.91 -3.28
N VAL A 202 30.08 -10.66 -4.33
CA VAL A 202 28.72 -10.71 -4.93
C VAL A 202 27.73 -11.36 -3.96
N LYS A 203 28.13 -12.44 -3.28
CA LYS A 203 27.28 -13.11 -2.27
C LYS A 203 26.94 -12.21 -1.08
N SER A 204 27.93 -11.52 -0.52
CA SER A 204 27.72 -10.60 0.61
C SER A 204 26.91 -9.37 0.21
N SER A 205 27.26 -8.73 -0.93
CA SER A 205 26.49 -7.60 -1.47
C SER A 205 25.04 -7.96 -1.77
N GLY A 206 24.80 -9.12 -2.39
CA GLY A 206 23.45 -9.58 -2.71
C GLY A 206 22.62 -9.92 -1.47
N GLN A 207 23.25 -10.42 -0.40
CA GLN A 207 22.56 -10.67 0.86
C GLN A 207 22.11 -9.39 1.56
N ASP A 208 22.96 -8.35 1.56
CA ASP A 208 22.62 -7.05 2.14
C ASP A 208 21.48 -6.37 1.37
N GLU A 209 21.51 -6.42 0.04
CA GLU A 209 20.45 -5.88 -0.81
C GLU A 209 19.12 -6.62 -0.60
N VAL A 210 19.14 -7.96 -0.53
CA VAL A 210 17.93 -8.76 -0.21
C VAL A 210 17.40 -8.44 1.19
N LYS A 211 18.27 -8.19 2.16
CA LYS A 211 17.87 -7.81 3.51
C LYS A 211 17.21 -6.42 3.52
N GLN A 212 17.80 -5.44 2.84
CA GLN A 212 17.23 -4.11 2.70
C GLN A 212 15.85 -4.15 2.02
N LEU A 213 15.73 -4.87 0.90
CA LEU A 213 14.44 -5.02 0.20
C LEU A 213 13.38 -5.70 1.06
N ARG A 214 13.75 -6.66 1.93
CA ARG A 214 12.82 -7.28 2.89
C ARG A 214 12.36 -6.30 3.97
N GLU A 215 13.24 -5.42 4.44
CA GLU A 215 12.87 -4.37 5.42
C GLU A 215 11.96 -3.32 4.78
N GLU A 216 12.26 -2.88 3.56
CA GLU A 216 11.40 -1.97 2.78
C GLU A 216 10.03 -2.59 2.46
N LEU A 217 9.98 -3.88 2.14
CA LEU A 217 8.73 -4.61 1.93
C LEU A 217 7.87 -4.62 3.21
N LYS A 218 8.46 -4.94 4.36
CA LYS A 218 7.77 -4.90 5.66
C LYS A 218 7.26 -3.50 6.01
N GLU A 219 8.05 -2.46 5.71
CA GLU A 219 7.62 -1.07 5.93
C GLU A 219 6.42 -0.71 5.03
N ARG A 220 6.42 -1.17 3.77
CA ARG A 220 5.29 -0.97 2.86
C ARG A 220 4.04 -1.73 3.31
N GLU A 221 4.16 -2.98 3.72
CA GLU A 221 3.04 -3.78 4.25
C GLU A 221 2.43 -3.11 5.50
N ALA A 222 3.27 -2.55 6.39
CA ALA A 222 2.79 -1.79 7.55
C ALA A 222 2.04 -0.50 7.15
N LYS A 223 2.54 0.23 6.14
CA LYS A 223 1.85 1.41 5.59
C LYS A 223 0.53 1.06 4.91
N GLU A 224 0.48 -0.07 4.21
CA GLU A 224 -0.73 -0.57 3.57
C GLU A 224 -1.81 -0.89 4.60
N MET A 225 -1.48 -1.67 5.66
CA MET A 225 -2.41 -1.93 6.77
C MET A 225 -2.92 -0.65 7.44
N GLN A 226 -2.06 0.37 7.59
CA GLN A 226 -2.45 1.66 8.15
C GLN A 226 -3.43 2.40 7.24
N LEU A 227 -3.17 2.42 5.93
CA LEU A 227 -4.06 3.05 4.95
C LEU A 227 -5.41 2.33 4.87
N GLU A 228 -5.43 0.99 4.92
CA GLU A 228 -6.67 0.21 4.99
C GLU A 228 -7.49 0.57 6.24
N SER A 229 -6.84 0.71 7.40
CA SER A 229 -7.49 1.16 8.64
C SER A 229 -8.09 2.57 8.49
N ASP A 230 -7.37 3.49 7.84
CA ASP A 230 -7.84 4.86 7.66
C ASP A 230 -8.97 4.97 6.62
N VAL A 231 -8.95 4.15 5.56
CA VAL A 231 -10.06 4.01 4.61
C VAL A 231 -11.32 3.50 5.31
N ALA A 232 -11.20 2.49 6.17
CA ALA A 232 -12.34 1.97 6.92
C ALA A 232 -12.96 3.03 7.86
N LYS A 233 -12.13 3.86 8.52
CA LYS A 233 -12.61 4.99 9.33
C LYS A 233 -13.35 6.04 8.50
N LEU A 234 -12.80 6.38 7.32
CA LEU A 234 -13.43 7.35 6.42
C LEU A 234 -14.75 6.83 5.84
N GLN A 235 -14.85 5.54 5.56
CA GLN A 235 -16.11 4.90 5.14
C GLN A 235 -17.16 4.97 6.25
N HIS A 236 -16.79 4.67 7.49
CA HIS A 236 -17.70 4.81 8.63
C HIS A 236 -18.18 6.25 8.81
N GLN A 237 -17.26 7.24 8.73
CA GLN A 237 -17.63 8.66 8.79
C GLN A 237 -18.55 9.08 7.64
N HIS A 238 -18.35 8.50 6.45
CA HIS A 238 -19.21 8.75 5.32
C HIS A 238 -20.63 8.19 5.57
N GLU A 239 -20.75 6.95 6.04
CA GLU A 239 -22.03 6.33 6.41
C GLU A 239 -22.76 7.14 7.51
N GLU A 240 -22.03 7.59 8.53
CA GLU A 240 -22.57 8.51 9.56
C GLU A 240 -23.08 9.81 8.94
N SER A 241 -22.33 10.41 8.01
CA SER A 241 -22.75 11.63 7.32
C SER A 241 -23.99 11.42 6.45
N GLU A 242 -24.12 10.26 5.78
CA GLU A 242 -25.29 9.93 4.97
C GLU A 242 -26.53 9.72 5.84
N THR A 243 -26.39 9.03 6.98
CA THR A 243 -27.50 8.87 7.94
C THR A 243 -27.94 10.22 8.53
N LEU A 244 -27.00 11.13 8.82
CA LEU A 244 -27.32 12.50 9.24
C LEU A 244 -28.04 13.28 8.15
N CYS A 245 -27.58 13.22 6.90
CA CYS A 245 -28.27 13.85 5.76
C CYS A 245 -29.69 13.30 5.58
N ALA A 246 -29.88 11.98 5.68
CA ALA A 246 -31.20 11.36 5.61
C ALA A 246 -32.11 11.80 6.77
N SER A 247 -31.56 11.95 7.99
CA SER A 247 -32.30 12.49 9.13
C SER A 247 -32.71 13.95 8.91
N LEU A 248 -31.79 14.79 8.42
CA LEU A 248 -32.07 16.19 8.13
C LEU A 248 -33.16 16.33 7.05
N GLN A 249 -33.09 15.52 5.99
CA GLN A 249 -34.12 15.49 4.95
C GLN A 249 -35.50 15.18 5.52
N ARG A 250 -35.62 14.16 6.38
CA ARG A 250 -36.90 13.83 7.05
C ARG A 250 -37.41 14.98 7.91
N THR A 251 -36.53 15.69 8.62
CA THR A 251 -36.93 16.86 9.41
C THR A 251 -37.37 18.04 8.54
N GLU A 252 -36.74 18.24 7.39
CA GLU A 252 -37.12 19.26 6.42
C GLU A 252 -38.50 18.96 5.81
N ASP A 253 -38.73 17.71 5.41
CA ASP A 253 -40.01 17.28 4.83
C ASP A 253 -41.14 17.40 5.86
N SER A 254 -40.90 16.98 7.11
CA SER A 254 -41.85 17.19 8.22
C SER A 254 -42.14 18.66 8.50
N ALA A 255 -41.12 19.53 8.42
CA ALA A 255 -41.31 20.97 8.58
C ALA A 255 -42.12 21.59 7.42
N LYS A 256 -41.92 21.12 6.19
CA LYS A 256 -42.71 21.52 5.01
C LYS A 256 -44.18 21.13 5.18
N GLU A 257 -44.47 19.90 5.58
CA GLU A 257 -45.84 19.43 5.87
C GLU A 257 -46.50 20.29 6.96
N ALA A 258 -45.79 20.60 8.04
CA ALA A 258 -46.30 21.45 9.12
C ALA A 258 -46.59 22.89 8.65
N LEU A 259 -45.78 23.44 7.75
CA LEU A 259 -46.02 24.75 7.14
C LEU A 259 -47.23 24.74 6.20
N GLU A 260 -47.39 23.67 5.41
CA GLU A 260 -48.55 23.49 4.54
C GLU A 260 -49.85 23.42 5.38
N GLN A 261 -49.87 22.60 6.43
CA GLN A 261 -51.00 22.52 7.36
C GLN A 261 -51.35 23.89 7.98
N ARG A 262 -50.35 24.64 8.46
CA ARG A 262 -50.58 25.99 8.99
C ARG A 262 -51.10 26.96 7.94
N SER A 263 -50.65 26.83 6.70
CA SER A 263 -51.14 27.68 5.59
C SER A 263 -52.60 27.41 5.28
N GLU A 264 -53.03 26.15 5.33
CA GLU A 264 -54.44 25.75 5.18
C GLU A 264 -55.29 26.24 6.34
N GLU A 265 -54.81 26.10 7.59
CA GLU A 265 -55.50 26.64 8.76
C GLU A 265 -55.68 28.16 8.67
N LEU A 266 -54.64 28.88 8.26
CA LEU A 266 -54.70 30.33 8.07
C LEU A 266 -55.69 30.70 6.94
N ALA A 267 -55.75 29.92 5.87
CA ALA A 267 -56.75 30.10 4.82
C ALA A 267 -58.18 29.89 5.34
N ARG A 268 -58.41 28.86 6.17
CA ARG A 268 -59.71 28.61 6.82
C ARG A 268 -60.13 29.76 7.74
N VAL A 269 -59.23 30.22 8.61
CA VAL A 269 -59.49 31.34 9.52
C VAL A 269 -59.78 32.62 8.75
N ASN A 270 -59.06 32.89 7.65
CA ASN A 270 -59.35 34.06 6.81
C ASN A 270 -60.71 33.96 6.12
N ALA A 271 -61.10 32.78 5.65
CA ALA A 271 -62.42 32.55 5.08
C ALA A 271 -63.54 32.77 6.12
N GLU A 272 -63.36 32.25 7.34
CA GLU A 272 -64.30 32.46 8.45
C GLU A 272 -64.40 33.93 8.84
N LYS A 273 -63.27 34.64 8.92
CA LYS A 273 -63.22 36.08 9.18
C LYS A 273 -63.96 36.89 8.10
N LEU A 274 -63.87 36.48 6.83
CA LEU A 274 -64.61 37.12 5.74
C LEU A 274 -66.13 36.90 5.92
N ARG A 275 -66.53 35.66 6.20
CA ARG A 275 -67.94 35.29 6.44
C ARG A 275 -68.54 36.10 7.60
N LEU A 276 -67.82 36.19 8.73
CA LEU A 276 -68.26 36.99 9.90
C LEU A 276 -68.35 38.50 9.60
N ARG A 277 -67.53 39.02 8.68
CA ARG A 277 -67.66 40.41 8.23
C ARG A 277 -68.92 40.61 7.40
N GLU A 278 -69.22 39.70 6.49
CA GLU A 278 -70.45 39.70 5.68
C GLU A 278 -71.69 39.61 6.58
N GLU A 279 -71.75 38.65 7.50
CA GLU A 279 -72.82 38.52 8.51
C GLU A 279 -72.96 39.80 9.35
N GLY A 280 -71.84 40.39 9.78
CA GLY A 280 -71.84 41.64 10.52
C GLY A 280 -72.32 42.86 9.71
N GLU A 281 -72.08 42.88 8.40
CA GLU A 281 -72.63 43.89 7.48
C GLU A 281 -74.13 43.72 7.27
N GLU A 282 -74.60 42.48 7.10
CA GLU A 282 -76.03 42.14 7.01
C GLU A 282 -76.79 42.59 8.26
N CYS A 283 -76.30 42.23 9.46
CA CYS A 283 -76.89 42.69 10.71
C CYS A 283 -76.92 44.22 10.84
N ARG A 284 -75.88 44.94 10.37
CA ARG A 284 -75.88 46.40 10.34
C ARG A 284 -76.96 46.96 9.40
N GLN A 285 -77.15 46.35 8.23
CA GLN A 285 -78.19 46.75 7.29
C GLN A 285 -79.59 46.47 7.84
N GLU A 286 -79.81 45.32 8.47
CA GLU A 286 -81.07 44.98 9.14
C GLU A 286 -81.38 45.96 10.27
N LEU A 287 -80.40 46.29 11.10
CA LEU A 287 -80.55 47.29 12.15
C LEU A 287 -80.92 48.67 11.59
N GLN A 288 -80.28 49.10 10.50
CA GLN A 288 -80.63 50.37 9.83
C GLN A 288 -82.06 50.34 9.28
N LYS A 289 -82.51 49.23 8.68
CA LYS A 289 -83.90 49.05 8.22
C LYS A 289 -84.88 49.12 9.38
N ALA A 290 -84.60 48.44 10.49
CA ALA A 290 -85.43 48.46 11.69
C ALA A 290 -85.52 49.85 12.31
N GLN A 291 -84.41 50.60 12.36
CA GLN A 291 -84.39 51.99 12.83
C GLN A 291 -85.22 52.92 11.92
N LEU A 292 -85.16 52.70 10.61
CA LEU A 292 -85.95 53.48 9.65
C LEU A 292 -87.45 53.17 9.78
N GLN A 293 -87.82 51.89 9.95
CA GLN A 293 -89.19 51.47 10.27
C GLN A 293 -89.68 52.07 11.59
N GLN A 294 -88.84 52.08 12.63
CA GLN A 294 -89.18 52.70 13.91
C GLN A 294 -89.43 54.22 13.77
N ARG A 295 -88.63 54.92 12.94
CA ARG A 295 -88.88 56.34 12.65
C ARG A 295 -90.19 56.53 11.90
N GLN A 296 -90.46 55.73 10.87
CA GLN A 296 -91.73 55.78 10.14
C GLN A 296 -92.93 55.54 11.05
N LEU A 297 -92.89 54.49 11.87
CA LEU A 297 -93.94 54.22 12.86
C LEU A 297 -94.06 55.35 13.88
N GLY A 298 -92.94 55.98 14.26
CA GLY A 298 -92.94 57.15 15.14
C GLY A 298 -93.59 58.38 14.49
N GLU A 299 -93.34 58.62 13.20
CA GLU A 299 -93.98 59.68 12.40
C GLU A 299 -95.48 59.39 12.21
N ASP A 300 -95.85 58.15 11.86
CA ASP A 300 -97.24 57.72 11.73
C ASP A 300 -98.01 57.86 13.06
N LEU A 301 -97.39 57.47 14.17
CA LEU A 301 -97.95 57.64 15.50
C LEU A 301 -98.10 59.13 15.83
N ALA A 302 -97.12 59.96 15.50
CA ALA A 302 -97.19 61.41 15.71
C ALA A 302 -98.31 62.05 14.87
N MET A 303 -98.48 61.65 13.61
CA MET A 303 -99.60 62.08 12.77
C MET A 303 -100.94 61.65 13.36
N LEU A 304 -101.07 60.39 13.79
CA LEU A 304 -102.29 59.89 14.44
C LEU A 304 -102.59 60.63 15.75
N LEU A 305 -101.57 60.90 16.56
CA LEU A 305 -101.71 61.69 17.79
C LEU A 305 -102.14 63.12 17.48
N GLN A 306 -101.59 63.74 16.43
CA GLN A 306 -102.02 65.06 15.98
C GLN A 306 -103.47 65.04 15.47
N GLU A 307 -103.86 64.06 14.65
CA GLU A 307 -105.27 63.90 14.21
C GLU A 307 -106.21 63.67 15.39
N LEU A 308 -105.80 62.86 16.37
CA LEU A 308 -106.56 62.63 17.59
C LEU A 308 -106.63 63.90 18.44
N GLN A 309 -105.57 64.71 18.49
CA GLN A 309 -105.55 65.98 19.19
C GLN A 309 -106.47 67.00 18.49
N GLU A 310 -106.40 67.13 17.16
CA GLU A 310 -107.30 67.98 16.38
C GLU A 310 -108.76 67.53 16.51
N LYS A 311 -109.02 66.22 16.50
CA LYS A 311 -110.34 65.65 16.80
C LYS A 311 -110.75 65.91 18.25
N ALA A 312 -109.84 65.81 19.21
CA ALA A 312 -110.10 66.11 20.61
C ALA A 312 -110.36 67.60 20.82
N GLU A 313 -109.73 68.49 20.06
CA GLU A 313 -109.97 69.94 20.09
C GLU A 313 -111.28 70.30 19.39
N SER A 314 -111.63 69.63 18.29
CA SER A 314 -112.94 69.69 17.64
C SER A 314 -114.06 69.15 18.55
N LEU A 315 -113.79 68.04 19.24
CA LEU A 315 -114.65 67.48 20.28
C LEU A 315 -114.72 68.42 21.46
N ARG A 316 -113.63 69.04 21.91
CA ARG A 316 -113.63 70.06 22.99
C ARG A 316 -114.40 71.31 22.58
N GLY A 317 -114.41 71.67 21.29
CA GLY A 317 -115.26 72.72 20.70
C GLY A 317 -116.75 72.32 20.54
N SER A 318 -117.07 71.04 20.62
CA SER A 318 -118.46 70.52 20.63
C SER A 318 -118.94 70.09 22.04
N GLU A 319 -118.04 69.71 22.94
CA GLU A 319 -118.24 69.47 24.38
C GLU A 319 -118.29 70.77 25.18
N GLN A 320 -117.70 71.89 24.70
CA GLN A 320 -117.97 73.23 25.24
C GLN A 320 -119.44 73.67 25.05
N ARG A 321 -120.23 72.95 24.25
CA ARG A 321 -121.69 73.09 24.16
C ARG A 321 -122.47 71.97 24.88
N CYS A 322 -121.80 71.04 25.55
CA CYS A 322 -122.44 69.89 26.20
C CYS A 322 -121.86 69.46 27.56
N GLN A 323 -120.97 70.21 28.21
CA GLN A 323 -120.49 69.88 29.56
C GLN A 323 -120.27 71.12 30.46
N GLU A 324 -121.39 71.68 30.92
CA GLU A 324 -121.47 72.32 32.25
C GLU A 324 -122.04 71.33 33.31
N SER A 325 -122.17 70.03 32.99
CA SER A 325 -122.98 69.08 33.80
C SER A 325 -122.30 67.80 34.30
N GLU A 326 -121.08 67.42 33.91
CA GLU A 326 -120.48 66.15 34.38
C GLU A 326 -119.04 66.26 34.91
N LEU A 327 -118.71 67.40 35.50
CA LEU A 327 -117.49 67.61 36.29
C LEU A 327 -117.57 66.96 37.70
N ARG A 328 -118.23 65.79 37.81
CA ARG A 328 -118.32 65.01 39.06
C ARG A 328 -118.14 63.48 38.90
N SER A 329 -117.97 62.91 37.70
CA SER A 329 -117.61 61.49 37.55
C SER A 329 -116.09 61.25 37.39
N VAL A 330 -115.31 62.29 37.12
CA VAL A 330 -113.86 62.23 36.79
C VAL A 330 -112.96 61.89 38.00
N ASN A 331 -113.45 62.04 39.24
CA ASN A 331 -112.64 61.80 40.44
C ASN A 331 -112.72 60.38 41.02
N LEU A 332 -113.56 59.48 40.48
CA LEU A 332 -113.53 58.05 40.84
C LEU A 332 -112.75 57.18 39.85
N THR A 333 -112.61 57.62 38.59
CA THR A 333 -111.86 56.89 37.55
C THR A 333 -110.35 57.00 37.76
N ARG A 334 -109.87 58.08 38.38
CA ARG A 334 -108.43 58.36 38.57
C ARG A 334 -107.76 57.44 39.60
N GLU A 335 -108.47 56.97 40.62
CA GLU A 335 -107.93 55.99 41.59
C GLU A 335 -107.98 54.55 41.03
N LEU A 336 -108.96 54.24 40.18
CA LEU A 336 -109.03 52.98 39.44
C LEU A 336 -107.94 52.89 38.36
N GLN A 337 -107.60 54.01 37.71
CA GLN A 337 -106.48 54.13 36.77
C GLN A 337 -105.12 53.95 37.45
N MET A 338 -104.90 54.56 38.62
CA MET A 338 -103.63 54.39 39.35
C MET A 338 -103.45 52.94 39.84
N SER A 339 -104.51 52.27 40.30
CA SER A 339 -104.46 50.84 40.66
C SER A 339 -104.26 49.92 39.44
N GLN A 340 -104.78 50.31 38.27
CA GLN A 340 -104.59 49.57 37.02
C GLN A 340 -103.17 49.77 36.44
N GLU A 341 -102.61 50.96 36.59
CA GLU A 341 -101.22 51.29 36.23
C GLU A 341 -100.22 50.58 37.17
N GLU A 342 -100.50 50.50 38.47
CA GLU A 342 -99.70 49.68 39.41
C GLU A 342 -99.80 48.17 39.08
N SER A 343 -100.97 47.68 38.68
CA SER A 343 -101.15 46.29 38.22
C SER A 343 -100.41 46.00 36.90
N GLN A 344 -100.37 46.97 35.98
CA GLN A 344 -99.60 46.88 34.74
C GLN A 344 -98.09 46.94 35.01
N GLN A 345 -97.63 47.82 35.89
CA GLN A 345 -96.22 47.84 36.31
C GLN A 345 -95.81 46.53 36.98
N LEU A 346 -96.65 45.96 37.85
CA LEU A 346 -96.39 44.65 38.44
C LEU A 346 -96.44 43.52 37.40
N GLN A 347 -97.27 43.62 36.35
CA GLN A 347 -97.25 42.67 35.22
C GLN A 347 -96.00 42.83 34.35
N GLU A 348 -95.52 44.04 34.13
CA GLU A 348 -94.27 44.32 33.40
C GLU A 348 -93.05 43.86 34.21
N GLU A 349 -93.01 44.12 35.52
CA GLU A 349 -91.97 43.62 36.41
C GLU A 349 -92.00 42.10 36.51
N ARG A 350 -93.19 41.49 36.59
CA ARG A 350 -93.35 40.04 36.50
C ARG A 350 -92.88 39.51 35.13
N GLY A 351 -93.13 40.23 34.04
CA GLY A 351 -92.65 39.89 32.70
C GLY A 351 -91.14 39.96 32.58
N LYS A 352 -90.51 41.00 33.14
CA LYS A 352 -89.05 41.16 33.24
C LYS A 352 -88.44 40.03 34.08
N LEU A 353 -88.99 39.75 35.25
CA LEU A 353 -88.51 38.66 36.11
C LEU A 353 -88.68 37.29 35.45
N MET A 354 -89.78 37.05 34.71
CA MET A 354 -89.96 35.82 33.93
C MET A 354 -88.93 35.71 32.80
N ALA A 355 -88.61 36.81 32.12
CA ALA A 355 -87.57 36.84 31.10
C ALA A 355 -86.19 36.59 31.71
N ASP A 356 -85.88 37.18 32.87
CA ASP A 356 -84.64 36.96 33.60
C ASP A 356 -84.51 35.50 34.08
N VAL A 357 -85.60 34.90 34.54
CA VAL A 357 -85.66 33.47 34.89
C VAL A 357 -85.43 32.60 33.66
N GLN A 358 -86.05 32.90 32.51
CA GLN A 358 -85.80 32.15 31.27
C GLN A 358 -84.35 32.30 30.77
N VAL A 359 -83.75 33.48 30.93
CA VAL A 359 -82.32 33.70 30.62
C VAL A 359 -81.44 32.89 31.58
N ALA A 360 -81.78 32.86 32.87
CA ALA A 360 -81.06 32.05 33.87
C ALA A 360 -81.20 30.55 33.61
N GLU A 361 -82.38 30.07 33.20
CA GLU A 361 -82.62 28.68 32.80
C GLU A 361 -81.81 28.29 31.57
N ARG A 362 -81.79 29.12 30.52
CA ARG A 362 -80.95 28.90 29.33
C ARG A 362 -79.47 28.88 29.69
N LYS A 363 -79.03 29.77 30.58
CA LYS A 363 -77.65 29.81 31.06
C LYS A 363 -77.29 28.56 31.87
N ASN A 364 -78.20 28.07 32.71
CA ASN A 364 -78.02 26.79 33.43
C ASN A 364 -78.01 25.60 32.47
N GLN A 365 -78.82 25.61 31.42
CA GLN A 365 -78.82 24.57 30.40
C GLN A 365 -77.49 24.56 29.62
N GLN A 366 -76.99 25.74 29.22
CA GLN A 366 -75.67 25.90 28.60
C GLN A 366 -74.54 25.40 29.52
N LEU A 367 -74.56 25.78 30.80
CA LEU A 367 -73.60 25.28 31.78
C LEU A 367 -73.71 23.76 31.98
N GLY A 368 -74.90 23.18 31.85
CA GLY A 368 -75.12 21.74 31.86
C GLY A 368 -74.50 21.04 30.65
N GLU A 369 -74.68 21.59 29.45
CA GLU A 369 -74.07 21.11 28.21
C GLU A 369 -72.54 21.24 28.22
N GLU A 370 -72.01 22.37 28.72
CA GLU A 370 -70.57 22.58 28.91
C GLU A 370 -69.99 21.58 29.91
N ASN A 371 -70.66 21.34 31.05
CA ASN A 371 -70.24 20.31 31.99
C ASN A 371 -70.24 18.91 31.37
N GLN A 372 -71.24 18.56 30.55
CA GLN A 372 -71.25 17.29 29.83
C GLN A 372 -70.09 17.19 28.84
N LYS A 373 -69.81 18.25 28.07
CA LYS A 373 -68.66 18.30 27.15
C LYS A 373 -67.33 18.14 27.90
N LEU A 374 -67.16 18.86 29.01
CA LEU A 374 -65.98 18.73 29.87
C LEU A 374 -65.86 17.33 30.46
N GLN A 375 -66.97 16.68 30.83
CA GLN A 375 -66.95 15.32 31.34
C GLN A 375 -66.56 14.29 30.27
N VAL A 376 -66.99 14.48 29.01
CA VAL A 376 -66.56 13.66 27.87
C VAL A 376 -65.08 13.87 27.57
N GLN A 377 -64.61 15.12 27.58
CA GLN A 377 -63.20 15.45 27.38
C GLN A 377 -62.32 14.87 28.50
N LEU A 378 -62.77 14.94 29.75
CA LEU A 378 -62.06 14.36 30.90
C LEU A 378 -61.96 12.83 30.77
N LYS A 379 -63.03 12.17 30.30
CA LYS A 379 -63.01 10.72 30.02
C LYS A 379 -62.06 10.35 28.89
N SER A 380 -62.11 11.07 27.77
CA SER A 380 -61.16 10.89 26.65
C SER A 380 -59.72 11.08 27.11
N SER A 381 -59.44 12.13 27.87
CA SER A 381 -58.10 12.42 28.40
C SER A 381 -57.64 11.37 29.41
N ALA A 382 -58.54 10.82 30.22
CA ALA A 382 -58.24 9.71 31.13
C ALA A 382 -57.93 8.40 30.39
N GLU A 383 -58.67 8.11 29.31
CA GLU A 383 -58.41 6.96 28.43
C GLU A 383 -57.07 7.09 27.69
N GLU A 384 -56.75 8.30 27.20
CA GLU A 384 -55.45 8.61 26.60
C GLU A 384 -54.31 8.46 27.62
N CYS A 385 -54.49 8.94 28.85
CA CYS A 385 -53.51 8.75 29.93
C CYS A 385 -53.30 7.26 30.25
N ALA A 386 -54.37 6.48 30.36
CA ALA A 386 -54.28 5.03 30.58
C ALA A 386 -53.55 4.33 29.41
N GLN A 387 -53.81 4.76 28.17
CA GLN A 387 -53.12 4.23 27.00
C GLN A 387 -51.63 4.59 26.99
N CYS A 388 -51.28 5.81 27.41
CA CYS A 388 -49.89 6.23 27.61
C CYS A 388 -49.21 5.42 28.72
N GLU A 389 -49.87 5.17 29.85
CA GLU A 389 -49.33 4.33 30.93
C GLU A 389 -49.07 2.89 30.48
N MET A 390 -49.98 2.30 29.69
CA MET A 390 -49.74 0.97 29.10
C MET A 390 -48.56 0.97 28.13
N LYS A 391 -48.43 1.99 27.27
CA LYS A 391 -47.29 2.12 26.34
C LYS A 391 -45.98 2.29 27.09
N VAL A 392 -45.94 3.11 28.14
CA VAL A 392 -44.76 3.30 28.99
C VAL A 392 -44.40 1.99 29.68
N SER A 393 -45.37 1.24 30.19
CA SER A 393 -45.15 -0.06 30.82
C SER A 393 -44.60 -1.09 29.81
N SER A 394 -45.17 -1.15 28.61
CA SER A 394 -44.69 -2.01 27.53
C SER A 394 -43.27 -1.65 27.07
N LEU A 395 -42.96 -0.36 26.95
CA LEU A 395 -41.60 0.09 26.61
C LEU A 395 -40.61 -0.21 27.74
N ALA A 396 -41.03 -0.10 29.00
CA ALA A 396 -40.19 -0.45 30.14
C ALA A 396 -39.87 -1.96 30.18
N GLU A 397 -40.85 -2.81 29.87
CA GLU A 397 -40.64 -4.26 29.71
C GLU A 397 -39.69 -4.57 28.56
N GLN A 398 -39.87 -3.95 27.39
CA GLN A 398 -38.97 -4.12 26.24
C GLN A 398 -37.54 -3.67 26.54
N LEU A 399 -37.38 -2.56 27.27
CA LEU A 399 -36.06 -2.08 27.72
C LEU A 399 -35.43 -3.03 28.74
N GLN A 400 -36.23 -3.65 29.60
CA GLN A 400 -35.73 -4.65 30.54
C GLN A 400 -35.29 -5.92 29.81
N GLU A 401 -36.04 -6.37 28.81
CA GLU A 401 -35.71 -7.52 27.97
C GLU A 401 -34.42 -7.30 27.17
N THR A 402 -34.32 -6.18 26.45
CA THR A 402 -33.06 -5.82 25.74
C THR A 402 -31.88 -5.68 26.69
N ARG A 403 -32.08 -5.16 27.91
CA ARG A 403 -31.02 -5.10 28.91
C ARG A 403 -30.56 -6.49 29.37
N ILE A 404 -31.47 -7.45 29.51
CA ILE A 404 -31.13 -8.84 29.84
C ILE A 404 -30.34 -9.46 28.69
N GLU A 405 -30.79 -9.28 27.44
CA GLU A 405 -30.10 -9.80 26.24
C GLU A 405 -28.67 -9.26 26.14
N MET A 406 -28.46 -7.95 26.32
CA MET A 406 -27.12 -7.35 26.30
C MET A 406 -26.21 -7.91 27.40
N VAL A 407 -26.77 -8.19 28.59
CA VAL A 407 -26.00 -8.78 29.70
C VAL A 407 -25.63 -10.23 29.39
N GLU A 408 -26.54 -11.01 28.80
CA GLU A 408 -26.26 -12.38 28.36
C GLU A 408 -25.22 -12.42 27.23
N GLU A 409 -25.30 -11.50 26.27
CA GLU A 409 -24.33 -11.39 25.18
C GLU A 409 -22.95 -10.97 25.70
N SER A 410 -22.90 -10.00 26.63
CA SER A 410 -21.67 -9.61 27.31
C SER A 410 -21.05 -10.79 28.07
N ARG A 411 -21.87 -11.60 28.75
CA ARG A 411 -21.42 -12.80 29.45
C ARG A 411 -20.85 -13.85 28.48
N LYS A 412 -21.53 -14.12 27.36
CA LYS A 412 -21.04 -15.05 26.33
C LYS A 412 -19.73 -14.57 25.72
N SER A 413 -19.61 -13.27 25.44
CA SER A 413 -18.38 -12.66 24.94
C SER A 413 -17.23 -12.80 25.96
N GLU A 414 -17.50 -12.62 27.25
CA GLU A 414 -16.51 -12.80 28.30
C GLU A 414 -16.09 -14.27 28.50
N GLU A 415 -17.03 -15.22 28.41
CA GLU A 415 -16.75 -16.66 28.43
C GLU A 415 -15.89 -17.08 27.22
N GLN A 416 -16.17 -16.54 26.03
CA GLN A 416 -15.33 -16.74 24.83
C GLN A 416 -13.92 -16.16 25.03
N ARG A 417 -13.82 -14.95 25.60
CA ARG A 417 -12.52 -14.31 25.90
C ARG A 417 -11.69 -15.17 26.86
N LEU A 418 -12.30 -15.70 27.92
CA LEU A 418 -11.64 -16.58 28.88
C LEU A 418 -11.19 -17.90 28.22
N THR A 419 -12.01 -18.45 27.34
CA THR A 419 -11.68 -19.69 26.60
C THR A 419 -10.47 -19.47 25.68
N LEU A 420 -10.46 -18.36 24.93
CA LEU A 420 -9.33 -17.97 24.08
C LEU A 420 -8.07 -17.71 24.91
N GLN A 421 -8.20 -17.06 26.07
CA GLN A 421 -7.08 -16.84 26.99
C GLN A 421 -6.49 -18.16 27.50
N GLN A 422 -7.34 -19.15 27.84
CA GLN A 422 -6.90 -20.49 28.22
C GLN A 422 -6.20 -21.21 27.07
N GLN A 423 -6.74 -21.14 25.85
CA GLN A 423 -6.11 -21.71 24.65
C GLN A 423 -4.74 -21.10 24.38
N MET A 424 -4.60 -19.77 24.51
CA MET A 424 -3.31 -19.09 24.40
C MET A 424 -2.31 -19.54 25.47
N GLN A 425 -2.76 -19.71 26.71
CA GLN A 425 -1.91 -20.23 27.79
C GLN A 425 -1.45 -21.67 27.50
N GLN A 426 -2.35 -22.52 26.98
CA GLN A 426 -2.02 -23.89 26.59
C GLN A 426 -0.99 -23.91 25.45
N LEU A 427 -1.24 -23.16 24.37
CA LEU A 427 -0.30 -23.04 23.26
C LEU A 427 1.06 -22.52 23.73
N SER A 428 1.08 -21.56 24.67
CA SER A 428 2.33 -21.05 25.25
C SER A 428 3.08 -22.09 26.08
N GLN A 429 2.38 -23.05 26.70
CA GLN A 429 3.01 -24.17 27.40
C GLN A 429 3.53 -25.21 26.41
N ASP A 430 2.76 -25.51 25.36
CA ASP A 430 3.14 -26.45 24.31
C ASP A 430 4.38 -25.92 23.55
N LEU A 431 4.44 -24.62 23.26
CA LEU A 431 5.58 -23.98 22.62
C LEU A 431 6.85 -24.11 23.49
N ARG A 432 6.73 -23.86 24.80
CA ARG A 432 7.83 -24.07 25.75
C ARG A 432 8.25 -25.54 25.84
N ALA A 433 7.32 -26.48 25.69
CA ALA A 433 7.63 -27.91 25.68
C ALA A 433 8.42 -28.28 24.42
N VAL A 434 8.03 -27.74 23.26
CA VAL A 434 8.76 -27.91 22.00
C VAL A 434 10.15 -27.26 22.07
N GLU A 435 10.27 -26.06 22.63
CA GLU A 435 11.56 -25.39 22.85
C GLU A 435 12.50 -26.26 23.69
N ARG A 436 12.02 -26.79 24.83
CA ARG A 436 12.82 -27.73 25.64
C ARG A 436 13.17 -29.01 24.89
N GLN A 437 12.28 -29.51 24.05
CA GLN A 437 12.55 -30.71 23.25
C GLN A 437 13.64 -30.44 22.21
N ASN A 438 13.64 -29.26 21.60
CA ASN A 438 14.70 -28.82 20.70
C ASN A 438 16.02 -28.61 21.44
N GLU A 439 16.01 -28.01 22.63
CA GLU A 439 17.21 -27.89 23.48
C GLU A 439 17.81 -29.26 23.80
N LEU A 440 16.98 -30.24 24.16
CA LEU A 440 17.43 -31.62 24.39
C LEU A 440 17.96 -32.30 23.13
N GLN A 441 17.37 -31.99 21.96
CA GLN A 441 17.90 -32.47 20.68
C GLN A 441 19.24 -31.84 20.33
N ASP A 442 19.41 -30.54 20.55
CA ASP A 442 20.67 -29.83 20.34
C ASP A 442 21.75 -30.32 21.31
N GLU A 443 21.41 -30.57 22.58
CA GLU A 443 22.32 -31.21 23.54
C GLU A 443 22.72 -32.62 23.09
N SER A 444 21.77 -33.41 22.57
CA SER A 444 22.07 -34.74 22.04
C SER A 444 22.95 -34.70 20.79
N LEU A 445 22.74 -33.72 19.91
CA LEU A 445 23.57 -33.48 18.73
C LEU A 445 24.98 -33.02 19.11
N GLN A 446 25.11 -32.13 20.08
CA GLN A 446 26.41 -31.73 20.64
C GLN A 446 27.14 -32.90 21.27
N LYS A 447 26.41 -33.80 21.95
CA LYS A 447 26.99 -35.01 22.54
C LYS A 447 27.50 -35.98 21.48
N VAL A 448 26.72 -36.21 20.42
CA VAL A 448 27.13 -37.03 19.26
C VAL A 448 28.31 -36.39 18.52
N GLN A 449 28.33 -35.06 18.35
CA GLN A 449 29.47 -34.35 17.78
C GLN A 449 30.72 -34.45 18.67
N GLY A 450 30.56 -34.36 20.00
CA GLY A 450 31.64 -34.57 20.96
C GLY A 450 32.20 -35.99 20.91
N GLU A 451 31.34 -36.99 20.80
CA GLU A 451 31.73 -38.40 20.65
C GLU A 451 32.45 -38.65 19.30
N LEU A 452 31.97 -38.08 18.20
CA LEU A 452 32.64 -38.14 16.88
C LEU A 452 34.02 -37.46 16.87
N VAL A 453 34.19 -36.37 17.61
CA VAL A 453 35.48 -35.68 17.76
C VAL A 453 36.44 -36.50 18.65
N ALA A 454 35.92 -37.15 19.70
CA ALA A 454 36.69 -38.07 20.54
C ALA A 454 37.13 -39.33 19.76
N GLU A 455 36.27 -39.88 18.90
CA GLU A 455 36.59 -41.04 18.06
C GLU A 455 37.68 -40.73 17.01
N ARG A 456 37.64 -39.51 16.43
CA ARG A 456 38.69 -39.01 15.52
C ARG A 456 40.02 -38.71 16.19
N SER A 457 40.03 -38.43 17.49
CA SER A 457 41.27 -38.19 18.25
C SER A 457 41.86 -39.46 18.88
N SER A 458 41.14 -40.58 18.84
CA SER A 458 41.65 -41.91 19.23
C SER A 458 42.24 -42.73 18.06
N THR A 459 42.18 -42.22 16.83
CA THR A 459 42.66 -42.89 15.60
C THR A 459 43.91 -42.26 14.99
N GLN A 460 44.55 -41.31 15.69
CA GLN A 460 45.91 -40.83 15.45
C GLN A 460 46.81 -41.26 16.59
#